data_AF-A0A9D1FZ00-F1
#
_entry.id   AF-A0A9D1FZ00-F1
#
_cell.length_a   1.000
_cell.length_b   1.000
_cell.length_c   1.000
_cell.angle_alpha   90.00
_cell.angle_beta   90.00
_cell.angle_gamma   90.00
#
_symmetry.space_group_name_H-M   'P 1'
#
loop_
_entity.id
_entity.type
_entity.pdbx_description
1 polymer ?
#
loop_
_entity_poly.entity_id
_entity_poly.type
_entity_poly.pdbx_seq_one_letter_code
_entity_poly.pdbx_strand_id
1 'polypeptide(L)'
;MKKILSVVLALSLVLFSLAAFAESETIVEPLGGVIVETGENGLLLDQGEAGYVVVHINEDTTITGVEELEVGMYVFVRYNGVMTRSLPPQVTAEEIQVNRLSGPVVELYDDGFLMTDETVGDVIVHWENPQNTVAVGGPVTVYTNGVMALSMPGQVTALKVDFYALEGTVYTLTETGFVLAAEDGALYEILVGEDTRMDVEAAQGAAVKVLYDGALTRSIPAQANALAVVAVAETTSASTPAPEDSSVTVSEKE
;
A
#
# COMPACT_ATOMS: atom_id res chain seq x y z
N MET A 1 -47.11 -21.84 -54.42
CA MET A 1 -46.67 -20.72 -53.53
C MET A 1 -46.00 -21.16 -52.22
N LYS A 2 -46.12 -22.42 -51.75
CA LYS A 2 -45.43 -22.89 -50.52
C LYS A 2 -43.91 -23.14 -50.65
N LYS A 3 -43.42 -23.50 -51.84
CA LYS A 3 -41.98 -23.81 -52.05
C LYS A 3 -41.09 -22.57 -52.18
N ILE A 4 -41.62 -21.45 -52.67
CA ILE A 4 -40.86 -20.20 -52.84
C ILE A 4 -40.71 -19.47 -51.49
N LEU A 5 -41.72 -19.54 -50.61
CA LEU A 5 -41.65 -18.96 -49.27
C LEU A 5 -40.61 -19.67 -48.37
N SER A 6 -40.42 -20.98 -48.56
CA SER A 6 -39.44 -21.76 -47.80
C SER A 6 -37.98 -21.46 -48.20
N VAL A 7 -37.74 -21.01 -49.43
CA VAL A 7 -36.38 -20.69 -49.91
C VAL A 7 -35.95 -19.30 -49.44
N VAL A 8 -36.88 -18.34 -49.36
CA VAL A 8 -36.58 -17.00 -48.83
C VAL A 8 -36.31 -17.03 -47.31
N LEU A 9 -37.03 -17.86 -46.56
CA LEU A 9 -36.80 -18.03 -45.12
C LEU A 9 -35.51 -18.81 -44.81
N ALA A 10 -35.12 -19.75 -45.67
CA ALA A 10 -33.84 -20.45 -45.55
C ALA A 10 -32.65 -19.55 -45.91
N LEU A 11 -32.82 -18.64 -46.88
CA LEU A 11 -31.77 -17.70 -47.29
C LEU A 11 -31.57 -16.57 -46.26
N SER A 12 -32.63 -16.15 -45.55
CA SER A 12 -32.50 -15.18 -44.46
C SER A 12 -31.83 -15.77 -43.21
N LEU A 13 -31.91 -17.08 -43.00
CA LEU A 13 -31.26 -17.75 -41.86
C LEU A 13 -29.75 -17.93 -42.06
N VAL A 14 -29.28 -17.95 -43.32
CA VAL A 14 -27.85 -18.12 -43.67
C VAL A 14 -27.11 -16.77 -43.70
N LEU A 15 -27.82 -15.64 -43.83
CA LEU A 15 -27.22 -14.30 -43.83
C LEU A 15 -26.97 -13.71 -42.43
N PHE A 16 -27.38 -14.40 -41.37
CA PHE A 16 -27.13 -13.99 -39.98
C PHE A 16 -25.92 -14.66 -39.32
N SER A 17 -25.15 -15.49 -40.05
CA SER A 17 -23.90 -16.08 -39.57
C SER A 17 -22.67 -15.24 -39.94
N LEU A 18 -22.79 -13.91 -39.95
CA LEU A 18 -21.63 -13.08 -39.66
C LEU A 18 -21.27 -13.38 -38.21
N ALA A 19 -20.28 -14.26 -38.02
CA ALA A 19 -19.63 -14.43 -36.73
C ALA A 19 -19.26 -13.02 -36.26
N ALA A 20 -19.95 -12.56 -35.22
CA ALA A 20 -19.47 -11.45 -34.42
C ALA A 20 -18.12 -11.93 -33.87
N PHE A 21 -17.04 -11.49 -34.49
CA PHE A 21 -15.74 -11.49 -33.85
C PHE A 21 -15.93 -10.56 -32.65
N ALA A 22 -16.27 -11.14 -31.50
CA ALA A 22 -16.01 -10.50 -30.23
C ALA A 22 -14.49 -10.32 -30.21
N GLU A 23 -14.04 -9.10 -30.52
CA GLU A 23 -12.70 -8.66 -30.23
C GLU A 23 -12.54 -8.92 -28.73
N SER A 24 -11.77 -9.96 -28.38
CA SER A 24 -11.42 -10.18 -26.98
C SER A 24 -10.50 -9.02 -26.63
N GLU A 25 -11.09 -7.94 -26.12
CA GLU A 25 -10.35 -6.83 -25.57
C GLU A 25 -9.43 -7.43 -24.51
N THR A 26 -8.14 -7.49 -24.82
CA THR A 26 -7.14 -7.93 -23.86
C THR A 26 -7.13 -6.91 -22.74
N ILE A 27 -7.79 -7.26 -21.63
CA ILE A 27 -7.77 -6.46 -20.41
C ILE A 27 -6.33 -6.50 -19.91
N VAL A 28 -5.62 -5.38 -20.07
CA VAL A 28 -4.30 -5.19 -19.48
C VAL A 28 -4.51 -4.76 -18.04
N GLU A 29 -3.98 -5.53 -17.09
CA GLU A 29 -4.02 -5.14 -15.68
C GLU A 29 -3.14 -3.90 -15.45
N PRO A 30 -3.63 -2.88 -14.71
CA PRO A 30 -2.84 -1.71 -14.39
C PRO A 30 -1.66 -2.08 -13.49
N LEU A 31 -0.54 -1.39 -13.67
CA LEU A 31 0.64 -1.57 -12.83
C LEU A 31 0.46 -0.80 -11.51
N GLY A 32 0.39 -1.52 -10.41
CA GLY A 32 0.45 -0.94 -9.06
C GLY A 32 1.90 -0.80 -8.58
N GLY A 33 2.21 0.28 -7.87
CA GLY A 33 3.53 0.47 -7.25
C GLY A 33 3.68 1.77 -6.48
N VAL A 34 4.74 1.86 -5.67
CA VAL A 34 5.11 3.07 -4.92
C VAL A 34 6.09 3.90 -5.74
N ILE A 35 5.84 5.20 -5.87
CA ILE A 35 6.78 6.12 -6.50
C ILE A 35 8.02 6.24 -5.61
N VAL A 36 9.20 5.87 -6.13
CA VAL A 36 10.48 6.02 -5.41
C VAL A 36 11.32 7.16 -5.99
N GLU A 37 11.09 7.55 -7.24
CA GLU A 37 11.74 8.69 -7.89
C GLU A 37 10.74 9.39 -8.82
N THR A 38 10.76 10.72 -8.81
CA THR A 38 10.04 11.58 -9.75
C THR A 38 11.05 12.31 -10.63
N GLY A 39 10.76 12.40 -11.93
CA GLY A 39 11.56 13.14 -12.89
C GLY A 39 10.68 13.89 -13.89
N GLU A 40 11.29 14.73 -14.72
CA GLU A 40 10.57 15.59 -15.67
C GLU A 40 9.71 14.81 -16.67
N ASN A 41 10.15 13.60 -17.05
CA ASN A 41 9.51 12.79 -18.10
C ASN A 41 9.00 11.43 -17.60
N GLY A 42 8.95 11.21 -16.28
CA GLY A 42 8.53 9.92 -15.76
C GLY A 42 8.81 9.67 -14.30
N LEU A 43 8.49 8.45 -13.89
CA LEU A 43 8.58 7.96 -12.52
C LEU A 43 9.37 6.65 -12.48
N LEU A 44 10.03 6.39 -11.36
CA LEU A 44 10.44 5.05 -11.00
C LEU A 44 9.43 4.50 -9.99
N LEU A 45 8.78 3.39 -10.33
CA LEU A 45 7.88 2.67 -9.45
C LEU A 45 8.58 1.44 -8.86
N ASP A 46 8.42 1.26 -7.55
CA ASP A 46 8.70 0.02 -6.86
C ASP A 46 7.42 -0.82 -6.78
N GLN A 47 7.47 -2.03 -7.34
CA GLN A 47 6.38 -3.01 -7.33
C GLN A 47 6.58 -4.09 -6.27
N GLY A 48 7.47 -3.87 -5.30
CA GLY A 48 7.83 -4.84 -4.27
C GLY A 48 8.64 -5.99 -4.86
N GLU A 49 8.17 -7.23 -4.69
CA GLU A 49 8.87 -8.43 -5.17
C GLU A 49 9.06 -8.46 -6.70
N ALA A 50 8.18 -7.78 -7.46
CA ALA A 50 8.30 -7.67 -8.91
C ALA A 50 9.42 -6.71 -9.36
N GLY A 51 10.02 -5.96 -8.43
CA GLY A 51 11.10 -5.03 -8.69
C GLY A 51 10.62 -3.69 -9.22
N TYR A 52 11.50 -3.00 -9.95
CA TYR A 52 11.27 -1.62 -10.38
C TYR A 52 10.80 -1.52 -11.83
N VAL A 53 9.93 -0.55 -12.11
CA VAL A 53 9.49 -0.19 -13.46
C VAL A 53 9.62 1.31 -13.68
N VAL A 54 10.16 1.69 -14.84
CA VAL A 54 10.18 3.09 -15.28
C VAL A 54 8.89 3.38 -16.04
N VAL A 55 8.20 4.43 -15.62
CA VAL A 55 6.95 4.88 -16.22
C VAL A 55 7.20 6.22 -16.91
N HIS A 56 7.13 6.23 -18.24
CA HIS A 56 7.20 7.47 -19.01
C HIS A 56 5.85 8.19 -18.99
N ILE A 57 5.88 9.48 -18.70
CA ILE A 57 4.72 10.38 -18.68
C ILE A 57 4.85 11.32 -19.88
N ASN A 58 3.76 11.46 -20.64
CA ASN A 58 3.67 12.40 -21.76
C ASN A 58 2.61 13.46 -21.47
N GLU A 59 2.52 14.47 -22.33
CA GLU A 59 1.49 15.53 -22.24
C GLU A 59 0.06 14.98 -22.27
N ASP A 60 -0.16 13.83 -22.90
CA ASP A 60 -1.47 13.17 -23.00
C ASP A 60 -1.79 12.24 -21.81
N THR A 61 -0.83 12.00 -20.90
CA THR A 61 -1.05 11.12 -19.75
C THR A 61 -2.02 11.78 -18.77
N THR A 62 -3.15 11.13 -18.51
CA THR A 62 -4.13 11.65 -17.54
C THR A 62 -3.71 11.29 -16.12
N ILE A 63 -3.70 12.26 -15.20
CA ILE A 63 -3.42 12.03 -13.77
C ILE A 63 -4.70 12.30 -12.97
N THR A 64 -5.11 11.36 -12.13
CA THR A 64 -6.33 11.47 -11.32
C THR A 64 -6.08 11.17 -9.84
N GLY A 65 -6.87 11.82 -8.97
CA GLY A 65 -6.85 11.61 -7.52
C GLY A 65 -5.90 12.52 -6.73
N VAL A 66 -4.94 13.16 -7.40
CA VAL A 66 -4.02 14.17 -6.82
C VAL A 66 -3.72 15.28 -7.82
N GLU A 67 -3.25 16.43 -7.32
CA GLU A 67 -2.78 17.53 -8.16
C GLU A 67 -1.36 17.30 -8.68
N GLU A 68 -0.49 16.70 -7.85
CA GLU A 68 0.90 16.43 -8.15
C GLU A 68 1.31 15.05 -7.64
N LEU A 69 2.18 14.38 -8.39
CA LEU A 69 2.73 13.07 -8.03
C LEU A 69 4.00 13.26 -7.22
N GLU A 70 4.03 12.65 -6.03
CA GLU A 70 5.17 12.76 -5.11
C GLU A 70 5.76 11.38 -4.80
N VAL A 71 7.04 11.39 -4.42
CA VAL A 71 7.72 10.21 -3.89
C VAL A 71 6.95 9.70 -2.66
N GLY A 72 6.78 8.38 -2.59
CA GLY A 72 6.03 7.70 -1.56
C GLY A 72 4.58 7.41 -1.94
N MET A 73 3.99 8.05 -2.94
CA MET A 73 2.60 7.74 -3.32
C MET A 73 2.48 6.34 -3.94
N TYR A 74 1.43 5.60 -3.58
CA TYR A 74 1.04 4.39 -4.30
C TYR A 74 0.13 4.74 -5.46
N VAL A 75 0.45 4.29 -6.67
CA VAL A 75 -0.27 4.64 -7.90
C VAL A 75 -0.62 3.42 -8.72
N PHE A 76 -1.67 3.56 -9.54
CA PHE A 76 -2.03 2.62 -10.60
C PHE A 76 -1.74 3.23 -11.96
N VAL A 77 -0.95 2.56 -12.78
CA VAL A 77 -0.59 3.00 -14.12
C VAL A 77 -1.31 2.13 -15.16
N ARG A 78 -2.24 2.73 -15.89
CA ARG A 78 -2.81 2.13 -17.10
C ARG A 78 -1.87 2.41 -18.27
N TYR A 79 -1.63 1.38 -19.08
CA TYR A 79 -0.77 1.43 -20.25
C TYR A 79 -1.26 0.43 -21.30
N ASN A 80 -0.75 0.53 -22.51
CA ASN A 80 -1.13 -0.27 -23.67
C ASN A 80 -0.70 -1.77 -23.64
N GLY A 81 -0.25 -2.27 -22.49
CA GLY A 81 0.27 -3.65 -22.34
C GLY A 81 1.66 -3.89 -22.92
N VAL A 82 2.30 -2.87 -23.51
CA VAL A 82 3.66 -2.99 -24.06
C VAL A 82 4.69 -2.52 -23.03
N MET A 83 5.65 -3.39 -22.75
CA MET A 83 6.76 -3.13 -21.83
C MET A 83 8.09 -3.48 -22.50
N THR A 84 9.11 -2.66 -22.28
CA THR A 84 10.46 -2.95 -22.79
C THR A 84 11.07 -4.15 -22.04
N ARG A 85 12.00 -4.85 -22.69
CA ARG A 85 12.77 -5.94 -22.07
C ARG A 85 14.05 -5.44 -21.38
N SER A 86 14.12 -4.17 -21.04
CA SER A 86 15.25 -3.59 -20.29
C SER A 86 15.13 -3.94 -18.80
N LEU A 87 16.18 -3.65 -18.04
CA LEU A 87 16.17 -3.76 -16.59
C LEU A 87 16.60 -2.41 -16.00
N PRO A 88 15.71 -1.65 -15.33
CA PRO A 88 14.28 -1.94 -15.15
C PRO A 88 13.48 -1.94 -16.46
N PRO A 89 12.36 -2.68 -16.54
CA PRO A 89 11.41 -2.58 -17.64
C PRO A 89 10.80 -1.17 -17.70
N GLN A 90 10.38 -0.76 -18.89
CA GLN A 90 9.83 0.58 -19.12
C GLN A 90 8.49 0.50 -19.82
N VAL A 91 7.57 1.38 -19.43
CA VAL A 91 6.23 1.53 -20.01
C VAL A 91 5.92 3.00 -20.28
N THR A 92 4.91 3.27 -21.11
CA THR A 92 4.36 4.61 -21.32
C THR A 92 2.96 4.67 -20.72
N ALA A 93 2.74 5.60 -19.80
CA ALA A 93 1.47 5.74 -19.10
C ALA A 93 0.40 6.40 -20.00
N GLU A 94 -0.78 5.78 -20.04
CA GLU A 94 -1.99 6.39 -20.56
C GLU A 94 -2.75 7.13 -19.46
N GLU A 95 -2.84 6.53 -18.27
CA GLU A 95 -3.43 7.13 -17.09
C GLU A 95 -2.66 6.71 -15.84
N ILE A 96 -2.50 7.64 -14.89
CA ILE A 96 -2.00 7.39 -13.55
C ILE A 96 -3.09 7.78 -12.55
N GLN A 97 -3.53 6.81 -11.76
CA GLN A 97 -4.57 7.01 -10.76
C GLN A 97 -4.00 6.84 -9.35
N VAL A 98 -4.35 7.77 -8.46
CA VAL A 98 -4.03 7.71 -7.04
C VAL A 98 -5.32 7.63 -6.23
N ASN A 99 -5.57 6.48 -5.61
CA ASN A 99 -6.76 6.26 -4.79
C ASN A 99 -6.34 6.27 -3.32
N ARG A 100 -6.55 7.40 -2.62
CA ARG A 100 -6.19 7.54 -1.20
C ARG A 100 -7.34 8.10 -0.36
N LEU A 101 -7.35 7.70 0.90
CA LEU A 101 -8.17 8.26 1.97
C LEU A 101 -7.23 8.85 3.04
N SER A 102 -7.61 9.95 3.66
CA SER A 102 -6.78 10.61 4.68
C SER A 102 -7.61 11.13 5.84
N GLY A 103 -7.10 10.93 7.06
CA GLY A 103 -7.81 11.35 8.26
C GLY A 103 -7.25 10.69 9.53
N PRO A 104 -7.81 11.03 10.70
CA PRO A 104 -7.41 10.42 11.96
C PRO A 104 -7.96 8.99 12.10
N VAL A 105 -7.19 8.14 12.77
CA VAL A 105 -7.66 6.84 13.25
C VAL A 105 -8.60 7.03 14.44
N VAL A 106 -9.74 6.36 14.42
CA VAL A 106 -10.79 6.44 15.44
C VAL A 106 -10.76 5.22 16.36
N GLU A 107 -10.58 4.03 15.81
CA GLU A 107 -10.62 2.77 16.55
C GLU A 107 -9.71 1.73 15.90
N LEU A 108 -9.12 0.83 16.70
CA LEU A 108 -8.30 -0.28 16.23
C LEU A 108 -9.06 -1.61 16.33
N TYR A 109 -8.94 -2.44 15.32
CA TYR A 109 -9.40 -3.83 15.28
C TYR A 109 -8.20 -4.76 15.08
N ASP A 110 -8.39 -6.08 15.19
CA ASP A 110 -7.29 -7.04 15.01
C ASP A 110 -6.78 -7.10 13.56
N ASP A 111 -7.68 -6.90 12.59
CA ASP A 111 -7.45 -7.00 11.15
C ASP A 111 -7.63 -5.66 10.41
N GLY A 112 -7.67 -4.56 11.14
CA GLY A 112 -7.89 -3.24 10.56
C GLY A 112 -8.10 -2.13 11.56
N PHE A 113 -8.59 -1.00 11.07
CA PHE A 113 -8.92 0.15 11.91
C PHE A 113 -10.04 0.97 11.29
N LEU A 114 -10.76 1.70 12.15
CA LEU A 114 -11.71 2.71 11.73
C LEU A 114 -10.97 4.04 11.57
N MET A 115 -11.21 4.76 10.48
CA MET A 115 -10.77 6.14 10.30
C MET A 115 -11.93 7.01 9.79
N THR A 116 -11.81 8.32 9.96
CA THR A 116 -12.76 9.27 9.38
C THR A 116 -12.06 10.10 8.32
N ASP A 117 -12.43 9.90 7.06
CA ASP A 117 -11.98 10.70 5.93
C ASP A 117 -12.92 11.90 5.72
N GLU A 118 -12.36 13.04 5.28
CA GLU A 118 -13.14 14.27 5.10
C GLU A 118 -14.19 14.21 4.00
N THR A 119 -13.96 13.38 2.97
CA THR A 119 -14.80 13.28 1.77
C THR A 119 -15.81 12.16 1.88
N VAL A 120 -15.40 11.00 2.39
CA VAL A 120 -16.24 9.79 2.45
C VAL A 120 -16.80 9.49 3.84
N GLY A 121 -16.30 10.14 4.90
CA GLY A 121 -16.71 9.91 6.28
C GLY A 121 -16.03 8.68 6.89
N ASP A 122 -16.75 7.97 7.76
CA ASP A 122 -16.22 6.82 8.48
C ASP A 122 -15.99 5.62 7.54
N VAL A 123 -14.79 5.04 7.62
CA VAL A 123 -14.35 3.91 6.80
C VAL A 123 -13.58 2.90 7.64
N ILE A 124 -13.94 1.63 7.52
CA ILE A 124 -13.17 0.51 8.06
C ILE A 124 -12.11 0.12 7.03
N VAL A 125 -10.85 0.17 7.45
CA VAL A 125 -9.69 -0.16 6.64
C VAL A 125 -9.16 -1.51 7.09
N HIS A 126 -9.18 -2.49 6.20
CA HIS A 126 -8.53 -3.78 6.43
C HIS A 126 -7.02 -3.63 6.23
N TRP A 127 -6.25 -3.94 7.26
CA TRP A 127 -4.80 -3.79 7.30
C TRP A 127 -4.17 -4.78 8.28
N GLU A 128 -3.02 -5.33 7.92
CA GLU A 128 -2.31 -6.27 8.79
C GLU A 128 -1.63 -5.56 9.95
N ASN A 129 -1.82 -6.10 11.16
CA ASN A 129 -1.16 -5.65 12.39
C ASN A 129 -1.27 -4.12 12.63
N PRO A 130 -2.49 -3.57 12.66
CA PRO A 130 -2.71 -2.13 12.78
C PRO A 130 -2.18 -1.57 14.10
N GLN A 131 -2.11 -2.40 15.16
CA GLN A 131 -1.52 -2.03 16.45
C GLN A 131 -0.04 -1.67 16.34
N ASN A 132 0.68 -2.18 15.35
CA ASN A 132 2.09 -1.87 15.15
C ASN A 132 2.32 -0.79 14.07
N THR A 133 1.26 -0.38 13.36
CA THR A 133 1.35 0.58 12.25
C THR A 133 0.75 1.93 12.65
N VAL A 134 -0.41 1.94 13.31
CA VAL A 134 -1.16 3.18 13.55
C VAL A 134 -1.61 3.28 15.01
N ALA A 135 -1.98 4.48 15.43
CA ALA A 135 -2.47 4.76 16.77
C ALA A 135 -3.73 5.63 16.68
N VAL A 136 -4.66 5.42 17.62
CA VAL A 136 -5.89 6.22 17.73
C VAL A 136 -5.53 7.70 17.86
N GLY A 137 -6.25 8.56 17.15
CA GLY A 137 -5.98 9.99 17.02
C GLY A 137 -4.87 10.34 16.03
N GLY A 138 -4.06 9.37 15.58
CA GLY A 138 -2.96 9.58 14.65
C GLY A 138 -3.47 9.83 13.23
N PRO A 139 -2.89 10.80 12.50
CA PRO A 139 -3.21 10.99 11.09
C PRO A 139 -2.62 9.86 10.26
N VAL A 140 -3.42 9.34 9.33
CA VAL A 140 -3.01 8.29 8.40
C VAL A 140 -3.42 8.63 6.97
N THR A 141 -2.65 8.13 6.01
CA THR A 141 -3.04 8.13 4.60
C THR A 141 -3.08 6.69 4.10
N VAL A 142 -4.24 6.27 3.59
CA VAL A 142 -4.51 4.89 3.19
C VAL A 142 -4.70 4.83 1.69
N TYR A 143 -3.83 4.09 0.99
CA TYR A 143 -3.95 3.84 -0.43
C TYR A 143 -4.75 2.56 -0.66
N THR A 144 -5.68 2.60 -1.60
CA THR A 144 -6.62 1.50 -1.89
C THR A 144 -6.65 1.19 -3.38
N ASN A 145 -7.30 0.10 -3.77
CA ASN A 145 -7.57 -0.21 -5.18
C ASN A 145 -8.73 0.61 -5.79
N GLY A 146 -9.27 1.60 -5.07
CA GLY A 146 -10.41 2.41 -5.50
C GLY A 146 -11.77 1.73 -5.36
N VAL A 147 -11.83 0.50 -4.82
CA VAL A 147 -13.08 -0.23 -4.58
C VAL A 147 -13.45 -0.11 -3.11
N MET A 148 -14.67 0.37 -2.84
CA MET A 148 -15.25 0.43 -1.50
C MET A 148 -16.50 -0.45 -1.42
N ALA A 149 -16.60 -1.24 -0.36
CA ALA A 149 -17.78 -2.05 -0.08
C ALA A 149 -18.99 -1.17 0.27
N LEU A 150 -20.17 -1.54 -0.25
CA LEU A 150 -21.43 -0.85 0.01
C LEU A 150 -22.01 -1.24 1.38
N SER A 151 -21.39 -0.75 2.45
CA SER A 151 -21.83 -0.89 3.84
C SER A 151 -21.78 0.43 4.59
N MET A 152 -22.27 0.45 5.83
CA MET A 152 -22.13 1.58 6.75
C MET A 152 -21.50 1.08 8.07
N PRO A 153 -20.29 1.53 8.44
CA PRO A 153 -19.35 2.33 7.64
C PRO A 153 -18.92 1.63 6.33
N GLY A 154 -18.39 2.39 5.37
CA GLY A 154 -17.79 1.82 4.16
C GLY A 154 -16.56 1.00 4.51
N GLN A 155 -16.18 0.03 3.67
CA GLN A 155 -14.97 -0.78 3.91
C GLN A 155 -14.03 -0.79 2.71
N VAL A 156 -12.74 -0.78 2.98
CA VAL A 156 -11.67 -0.84 1.98
C VAL A 156 -10.56 -1.78 2.43
N THR A 157 -9.81 -2.33 1.47
CA THR A 157 -8.55 -3.02 1.73
C THR A 157 -7.41 -2.06 1.43
N ALA A 158 -6.54 -1.83 2.42
CA ALA A 158 -5.36 -1.02 2.23
C ALA A 158 -4.27 -1.79 1.47
N LEU A 159 -3.67 -1.11 0.49
CA LEU A 159 -2.49 -1.57 -0.23
C LEU A 159 -1.21 -1.00 0.40
N LYS A 160 -1.31 0.21 0.94
CA LYS A 160 -0.27 0.92 1.67
C LYS A 160 -0.91 1.84 2.69
N VAL A 161 -0.31 1.93 3.87
CA VAL A 161 -0.70 2.88 4.92
C VAL A 161 0.53 3.71 5.27
N ASP A 162 0.41 5.03 5.10
CA ASP A 162 1.39 5.99 5.59
C ASP A 162 0.97 6.51 6.97
N PHE A 163 1.95 6.54 7.86
CA PHE A 163 1.81 6.91 9.26
C PHE A 163 3.12 7.52 9.77
N TYR A 164 3.05 8.13 10.95
CA TYR A 164 4.19 8.79 11.57
C TYR A 164 4.76 7.93 12.70
N ALA A 165 6.00 7.47 12.51
CA ALA A 165 6.72 6.69 13.50
C ALA A 165 8.17 7.15 13.66
N LEU A 166 8.71 6.97 14.86
CA LEU A 166 10.13 7.08 15.19
C LEU A 166 10.60 5.76 15.78
N GLU A 167 11.66 5.18 15.23
CA GLU A 167 12.28 3.97 15.76
C GLU A 167 13.65 4.29 16.35
N GLY A 168 13.99 3.65 17.47
CA GLY A 168 15.26 3.87 18.11
C GLY A 168 15.39 3.18 19.46
N THR A 169 16.45 3.52 20.18
CA THR A 169 16.72 3.03 21.54
C THR A 169 16.43 4.11 22.56
N VAL A 170 15.78 3.76 23.67
CA VAL A 170 15.56 4.65 24.80
C VAL A 170 16.91 5.03 25.42
N TYR A 171 17.33 6.28 25.25
CA TYR A 171 18.61 6.80 25.72
C TYR A 171 18.59 7.13 27.21
N THR A 172 17.54 7.84 27.65
CA THR A 172 17.33 8.22 29.04
C THR A 172 15.85 8.49 29.31
N LEU A 173 15.43 8.35 30.56
CA LEU A 173 14.06 8.65 31.00
C LEU A 173 13.98 10.11 31.43
N THR A 174 12.84 10.75 31.15
CA THR A 174 12.54 12.11 31.59
C THR A 174 11.32 12.10 32.50
N GLU A 175 10.96 13.25 33.07
CA GLU A 175 9.76 13.38 33.90
C GLU A 175 8.46 13.18 33.10
N THR A 176 8.51 13.49 31.79
CA THR A 176 7.34 13.52 30.89
C THR A 176 7.37 12.39 29.85
N GLY A 177 8.31 11.46 29.94
CA GLY A 177 8.50 10.39 28.96
C GLY A 177 9.95 9.95 28.88
N PHE A 178 10.57 10.04 27.70
CA PHE A 178 11.94 9.60 27.49
C PHE A 178 12.60 10.25 26.28
N VAL A 179 13.92 10.17 26.19
CA VAL A 179 14.68 10.54 24.98
C VAL A 179 14.94 9.29 24.15
N LEU A 180 14.51 9.31 22.90
CA LEU A 180 14.78 8.29 21.90
C LEU A 180 16.04 8.66 21.12
N ALA A 181 16.99 7.73 21.01
CA ALA A 181 18.10 7.80 20.09
C ALA A 181 17.77 6.97 18.83
N ALA A 182 17.55 7.65 17.71
CA ALA A 182 17.34 7.02 16.42
C ALA A 182 18.65 6.41 15.89
N GLU A 183 18.54 5.54 14.88
CA GLU A 183 19.68 4.83 14.29
C GLU A 183 20.74 5.78 13.69
N ASP A 184 20.30 6.91 13.15
CA ASP A 184 21.16 7.96 12.60
C ASP A 184 21.88 8.82 13.67
N GLY A 185 21.62 8.54 14.95
CA GLY A 185 22.15 9.28 16.10
C GLY A 185 21.37 10.53 16.45
N ALA A 186 20.26 10.85 15.75
CA ALA A 186 19.36 11.93 16.14
C ALA A 186 18.68 11.60 17.47
N LEU A 187 18.52 12.63 18.31
CA LEU A 187 17.81 12.52 19.58
C LEU A 187 16.45 13.19 19.47
N TYR A 188 15.41 12.49 19.92
CA TYR A 188 14.04 12.97 20.00
C TYR A 188 13.55 12.88 21.43
N GLU A 189 12.93 13.94 21.93
CA GLU A 189 12.24 13.91 23.22
C GLU A 189 10.80 13.45 23.00
N ILE A 190 10.47 12.29 23.56
CA ILE A 190 9.17 11.66 23.42
C ILE A 190 8.34 12.00 24.65
N LEU A 191 7.24 12.73 24.42
CA LEU A 191 6.28 13.11 25.44
C LEU A 191 5.21 12.02 25.53
N VAL A 192 5.08 11.43 26.71
CA VAL A 192 4.11 10.38 27.03
C VAL A 192 3.02 10.99 27.90
N GLY A 193 1.79 10.99 27.36
CA GLY A 193 0.59 11.47 28.06
C GLY A 193 -0.20 10.35 28.71
N GLU A 194 -1.30 10.70 29.37
CA GLU A 194 -2.21 9.73 30.00
C GLU A 194 -2.91 8.83 28.97
N ASP A 195 -3.17 9.36 27.77
CA ASP A 195 -3.82 8.64 26.68
C ASP A 195 -2.84 7.87 25.78
N THR A 196 -1.53 7.96 26.03
CA THR A 196 -0.52 7.24 25.25
C THR A 196 -0.64 5.74 25.51
N ARG A 197 -0.82 4.96 24.46
CA ARG A 197 -0.86 3.50 24.55
C ARG A 197 0.56 2.94 24.72
N MET A 198 0.79 2.20 25.80
CA MET A 198 2.09 1.57 26.08
C MET A 198 1.97 0.05 25.94
N ASP A 199 2.47 -0.51 24.83
CA ASP A 199 2.51 -1.96 24.61
C ASP A 199 3.83 -2.57 25.15
N VAL A 200 4.86 -1.74 25.31
CA VAL A 200 6.17 -2.13 25.84
C VAL A 200 6.62 -1.18 26.93
N GLU A 201 7.45 -1.68 27.85
CA GLU A 201 8.10 -0.86 28.85
C GLU A 201 9.25 -0.07 28.22
N ALA A 202 9.16 1.26 28.25
CA ALA A 202 10.20 2.15 27.74
C ALA A 202 11.37 2.28 28.75
N ALA A 203 12.02 1.16 29.09
CA ALA A 203 13.20 1.16 29.96
C ALA A 203 14.44 1.69 29.22
N GLN A 204 15.38 2.28 29.95
CA GLN A 204 16.64 2.73 29.35
C GLN A 204 17.36 1.56 28.65
N GLY A 205 17.73 1.76 27.38
CA GLY A 205 18.34 0.74 26.53
C GLY A 205 17.35 -0.13 25.75
N ALA A 206 16.03 0.02 25.95
CA ALA A 206 15.02 -0.71 25.18
C ALA A 206 14.91 -0.16 23.75
N ALA A 207 14.78 -1.06 22.77
CA ALA A 207 14.42 -0.69 21.40
C ALA A 207 12.91 -0.53 21.30
N VAL A 208 12.45 0.63 20.84
CA VAL A 208 11.03 0.97 20.76
C VAL A 208 10.71 1.64 19.43
N LYS A 209 9.46 1.44 18.99
CA LYS A 209 8.84 2.24 17.94
C LYS A 209 7.78 3.14 18.57
N VAL A 210 7.86 4.43 18.30
CA VAL A 210 6.92 5.44 18.78
C VAL A 210 6.04 5.90 17.63
N LEU A 211 4.75 5.63 17.72
CA LEU A 211 3.74 6.17 16.82
C LEU A 211 3.31 7.54 17.37
N TYR A 212 3.36 8.58 16.54
CA TYR A 212 3.12 9.96 16.96
C TYR A 212 2.15 10.70 16.04
N ASP A 213 1.78 11.92 16.42
CA ASP A 213 0.79 12.76 15.75
C ASP A 213 1.27 13.42 14.43
N GLY A 214 2.50 13.13 13.99
CA GLY A 214 3.13 13.76 12.83
C GLY A 214 3.70 15.15 13.08
N ALA A 215 3.60 15.69 14.30
CA ALA A 215 4.13 16.99 14.66
C ALA A 215 5.45 16.87 15.43
N LEU A 216 6.52 17.43 14.87
CA LEU A 216 7.79 17.63 15.57
C LEU A 216 7.99 19.11 15.90
N THR A 217 8.38 19.39 17.14
CA THR A 217 8.76 20.75 17.53
C THR A 217 10.12 21.13 16.94
N ARG A 218 10.42 22.43 16.91
CA ARG A 218 11.73 22.97 16.47
C ARG A 218 12.75 23.07 17.61
N SER A 219 12.54 22.38 18.74
CA SER A 219 13.50 22.35 19.84
C SER A 219 14.69 21.45 19.52
N ILE A 220 15.72 21.48 20.39
CA ILE A 220 16.89 20.62 20.29
C ILE A 220 17.06 19.93 21.65
N PRO A 221 16.74 18.63 21.78
CA PRO A 221 16.17 17.74 20.76
C PRO A 221 14.75 18.13 20.34
N ALA A 222 14.32 17.68 19.15
CA ALA A 222 12.94 17.87 18.70
C ALA A 222 11.99 17.02 19.56
N GLN A 223 10.81 17.55 19.87
CA GLN A 223 9.82 16.88 20.69
C GLN A 223 8.70 16.29 19.83
N ALA A 224 8.23 15.10 20.20
CA ALA A 224 7.10 14.40 19.58
C ALA A 224 6.10 13.96 20.66
N ASN A 225 4.80 14.07 20.39
CA ASN A 225 3.77 13.51 21.28
C ASN A 225 3.50 12.05 20.92
N ALA A 226 3.80 11.14 21.83
CA ALA A 226 3.53 9.72 21.62
C ALA A 226 2.04 9.43 21.69
N LEU A 227 1.50 8.80 20.66
CA LEU A 227 0.18 8.20 20.65
C LEU A 227 0.25 6.73 21.06
N ALA A 228 1.30 6.02 20.61
CA ALA A 228 1.60 4.69 21.10
C ALA A 228 3.11 4.42 21.13
N VAL A 229 3.53 3.57 22.07
CA VAL A 229 4.88 3.01 22.13
C VAL A 229 4.77 1.50 22.03
N VAL A 230 5.36 0.95 20.97
CA VAL A 230 5.26 -0.46 20.61
C VAL A 230 6.64 -1.08 20.45
N ALA A 231 6.69 -2.41 20.49
CA ALA A 231 7.93 -3.13 20.22
C ALA A 231 8.38 -2.85 18.78
N VAL A 232 9.68 -2.68 18.57
CA VAL A 232 10.23 -2.85 17.23
C VAL A 232 9.99 -4.31 16.87
N ALA A 233 9.14 -4.56 15.87
CA ALA A 233 8.95 -5.92 15.39
C ALA A 233 10.31 -6.41 14.91
N GLU A 234 10.79 -7.53 15.45
CA GLU A 234 11.90 -8.24 14.81
C GLU A 234 11.44 -8.48 13.37
N THR A 235 12.18 -7.95 12.39
CA THR A 235 12.01 -8.36 11.01
C THR A 235 12.20 -9.87 11.03
N THR A 236 11.09 -10.60 11.05
CA THR A 236 11.09 -12.03 10.83
C THR A 236 11.42 -12.12 9.35
N SER A 237 12.71 -12.07 9.04
CA SER A 237 13.24 -12.63 7.82
C SER A 237 12.59 -14.00 7.75
N ALA A 238 11.68 -14.18 6.79
CA ALA A 238 11.04 -15.44 6.57
C ALA A 238 12.16 -16.49 6.56
N SER A 239 12.22 -17.27 7.62
CA SER A 239 13.08 -18.44 7.71
C SER A 239 12.56 -19.34 6.62
N THR A 240 13.19 -19.28 5.44
CA THR A 240 13.10 -20.32 4.42
C THR A 240 13.18 -21.65 5.16
N PRO A 241 12.13 -22.49 5.15
CA PRO A 241 12.28 -23.83 5.68
C PRO A 241 13.38 -24.49 4.84
N ALA A 242 14.44 -24.91 5.52
CA ALA A 242 15.51 -25.67 4.90
C ALA A 242 14.89 -26.83 4.09
N PRO A 243 15.35 -27.11 2.86
CA PRO A 243 14.80 -28.21 2.09
C PRO A 243 15.02 -29.50 2.87
N GLU A 244 13.94 -30.25 3.13
CA GLU A 244 14.02 -31.60 3.65
C GLU A 244 14.91 -32.42 2.73
N ASP A 245 16.03 -32.87 3.29
CA ASP A 245 17.00 -33.75 2.64
C ASP A 245 16.31 -35.08 2.34
N SER A 246 15.81 -35.22 1.11
CA SER A 246 15.28 -36.46 0.57
C SER A 246 16.43 -37.45 0.35
N SER A 247 16.88 -38.07 1.45
CA SER A 247 17.73 -39.25 1.40
C SER A 247 16.90 -40.44 0.90
N VAL A 248 16.89 -40.60 -0.44
CA VAL A 248 16.44 -41.82 -1.10
C VAL A 248 17.36 -42.95 -0.66
N THR A 249 16.88 -43.79 0.25
CA THR A 249 17.46 -45.09 0.52
C THR A 249 17.14 -46.00 -0.67
N VAL A 250 18.11 -46.15 -1.58
CA VAL A 250 18.09 -47.20 -2.59
C VAL A 250 18.25 -48.54 -1.87
N SER A 251 17.14 -49.26 -1.72
CA SER A 251 17.17 -50.65 -1.28
C SER A 251 17.31 -51.53 -2.52
N GLU A 252 18.53 -52.00 -2.79
CA GLU A 252 18.77 -53.15 -3.67
C GLU A 252 18.13 -54.40 -3.05
N LYS A 253 17.17 -55.00 -3.76
CA LYS A 253 17.01 -56.47 -3.76
C LYS A 253 16.09 -56.98 -4.87
N GLU A 254 16.68 -57.90 -5.65
CA GLU A 254 16.14 -58.85 -6.64
C GLU A 254 15.63 -58.36 -7.99
#